data_AF-A0A385Q167-F1
#
_entry.id   AF-A0A385Q167-F1
#
_cell.length_a   1.000
_cell.length_b   1.000
_cell.length_c   1.000
_cell.angle_alpha   90.00
_cell.angle_beta   90.00
_cell.angle_gamma   90.00
#
_symmetry.space_group_name_H-M   'P 1'
#
loop_
_entity.id
_entity.type
_entity.pdbx_description
1 polymer ?
#
loop_
_entity_poly.entity_id
_entity_poly.type
_entity_poly.pdbx_seq_one_letter_code
_entity_poly.pdbx_strand_id
1 'polypeptide(L)'
;MDSPLNNEYEIDNIVSQVESLPEAERNLIYQRLEIYQGDLPHPKILEGYNALYPDAAKRIIENGIAETEHRREMEKKYLNANIKAHNLGQVLGFIIAVLIIVGGIHLILNNHQVSGSILSGVSALGVIGMFTGNNKDKNNENSNDV
;
A
#
# COMPACT_ATOMS: atom_id res chain seq x y z
N MET A 1 7.99 1.62 -39.49
CA MET A 1 8.70 0.87 -38.44
C MET A 1 9.76 1.82 -37.93
N ASP A 2 9.42 2.59 -36.90
CA ASP A 2 10.33 3.56 -36.32
C ASP A 2 11.28 2.80 -35.39
N SER A 3 12.56 2.78 -35.76
CA SER A 3 13.59 2.03 -35.06
C SER A 3 13.83 2.63 -33.66
N PRO A 4 13.89 1.83 -32.59
CA PRO A 4 14.08 2.31 -31.22
C PRO A 4 15.38 3.13 -31.03
N LEU A 5 16.38 2.90 -31.87
CA LEU A 5 17.62 3.68 -31.87
C LEU A 5 17.41 5.16 -32.19
N ASN A 6 16.44 5.51 -33.04
CA ASN A 6 16.23 6.91 -33.46
C ASN A 6 15.70 7.80 -32.31
N ASN A 7 14.86 7.22 -31.43
CA ASN A 7 14.34 7.92 -30.26
C ASN A 7 15.41 8.10 -29.18
N GLU A 8 16.29 7.12 -28.96
CA GLU A 8 17.39 7.25 -27.98
C GLU A 8 18.33 8.41 -28.36
N TYR A 9 18.69 8.51 -29.65
CA TYR A 9 19.51 9.63 -30.16
C TYR A 9 18.80 10.99 -30.07
N GLU A 10 17.49 11.04 -30.28
CA GLU A 10 16.73 12.29 -30.09
C GLU A 10 16.66 12.70 -28.61
N ILE A 11 16.42 11.75 -27.71
CA ILE A 11 16.36 11.99 -26.26
C ILE A 11 17.71 12.49 -25.75
N ASP A 12 18.82 11.86 -26.13
CA ASP A 12 20.18 12.27 -25.73
C ASP A 12 20.55 13.68 -26.25
N ASN A 13 20.13 14.01 -27.48
CA ASN A 13 20.32 15.35 -28.02
C ASN A 13 19.47 16.38 -27.26
N ILE A 14 18.23 16.07 -26.90
CA ILE A 14 17.35 16.96 -26.13
C ILE A 14 17.91 17.17 -24.71
N VAL A 15 18.37 16.11 -24.04
CA VAL A 15 18.95 16.19 -22.69
C VAL A 15 20.22 17.04 -22.69
N SER A 16 21.13 16.80 -23.63
CA SER A 16 22.36 17.60 -23.75
C SER A 16 22.09 19.06 -24.11
N GLN A 17 21.05 19.34 -24.91
CA GLN A 17 20.63 20.72 -25.18
C GLN A 17 20.07 21.40 -23.94
N VAL A 18 19.24 20.72 -23.15
CA VAL A 18 18.69 21.25 -21.88
C VAL A 18 19.80 21.48 -20.85
N GLU A 19 20.82 20.63 -20.81
CA GLU A 19 22.00 20.79 -19.94
C GLU A 19 22.91 21.95 -20.34
N SER A 20 22.87 22.38 -21.61
CA SER A 20 23.62 23.53 -22.10
C SER A 20 22.97 24.88 -21.80
N LEU A 21 21.72 24.89 -21.33
CA LEU A 21 20.97 26.13 -21.07
C LEU A 21 21.38 26.79 -19.74
N PRO A 22 21.29 28.13 -19.65
CA PRO A 22 21.45 28.87 -18.40
C PRO A 22 20.52 28.32 -17.30
N GLU A 23 20.96 28.28 -16.05
CA GLU A 23 20.20 27.67 -14.94
C GLU A 23 18.77 28.20 -14.80
N ALA A 24 18.54 29.48 -15.10
CA ALA A 24 17.21 30.09 -15.06
C ALA A 24 16.24 29.49 -16.09
N GLU A 25 16.72 29.16 -17.29
CA GLU A 25 15.92 28.54 -18.35
C GLU A 25 15.72 27.04 -18.09
N ARG A 26 16.73 26.38 -17.53
CA ARG A 26 16.65 24.98 -17.11
C ARG A 26 15.57 24.77 -16.05
N ASN A 27 15.53 25.64 -15.04
CA ASN A 27 14.50 25.62 -14.00
C ASN A 27 13.09 25.87 -14.57
N LEU A 28 12.96 26.68 -15.62
CA LEU A 28 11.69 26.91 -16.32
C LEU A 28 11.24 25.69 -17.13
N ILE A 29 12.17 24.97 -17.76
CA ILE A 29 11.89 23.72 -18.49
C ILE A 29 11.50 22.61 -17.51
N TYR A 30 12.22 22.46 -16.40
CA TYR A 30 11.84 21.53 -15.34
C TYR A 30 10.46 21.86 -14.73
N GLN A 31 10.09 23.15 -14.65
CA GLN A 31 8.73 23.55 -14.28
C GLN A 31 7.66 23.23 -15.34
N ARG A 32 8.03 23.23 -16.63
CA ARG A 32 7.12 22.93 -17.75
C ARG A 32 6.99 21.45 -18.07
N LEU A 33 7.85 20.58 -17.52
CA LEU A 33 7.69 19.13 -17.61
C LEU A 33 6.49 18.72 -16.74
N GLU A 34 5.29 18.87 -17.29
CA GLU A 34 4.06 18.34 -16.72
C GLU A 34 4.05 16.81 -16.89
N ILE A 35 4.70 16.12 -15.96
CA ILE A 35 4.56 14.67 -15.83
C ILE A 35 3.15 14.43 -15.27
N TYR A 36 2.19 14.20 -16.18
CA TYR A 36 0.83 13.90 -15.79
C TYR A 36 0.78 12.43 -15.32
N GLN A 37 0.66 12.24 -14.02
CA GLN A 37 0.51 10.94 -13.39
C GLN A 37 -0.91 10.84 -12.82
N GLY A 38 -1.73 10.00 -13.43
CA GLY A 38 -3.12 9.82 -13.02
C GLY A 38 -3.90 8.97 -14.04
N ASP A 39 -5.12 8.58 -13.68
CA ASP A 39 -5.99 7.74 -14.52
C ASP A 39 -6.52 8.47 -15.78
N LEU A 40 -6.23 9.77 -15.94
CA LEU A 40 -6.66 10.59 -17.07
C LEU A 40 -5.47 11.09 -17.91
N PRO A 41 -5.55 11.00 -19.26
CA PRO A 41 -4.51 11.54 -20.13
C PRO A 41 -4.54 13.07 -20.15
N HIS A 42 -3.42 13.68 -20.55
CA HIS A 42 -3.35 15.13 -20.75
C HIS A 42 -4.41 15.63 -21.76
N PRO A 43 -5.04 16.80 -21.54
CA PRO A 43 -6.11 17.32 -22.41
C PRO A 43 -5.76 17.36 -23.90
N LYS A 44 -4.52 17.70 -24.25
CA LYS A 44 -4.03 17.72 -25.64
C LYS A 44 -4.01 16.33 -26.30
N ILE A 45 -3.78 15.28 -25.51
CA ILE A 45 -3.85 13.88 -25.99
C ILE A 45 -5.31 13.49 -26.21
N LEU A 46 -6.20 13.86 -25.27
CA LEU A 46 -7.64 13.63 -25.40
C LEU A 46 -8.23 14.34 -26.63
N GLU A 47 -7.80 15.57 -26.90
CA GLU A 47 -8.16 16.32 -28.12
C GLU A 47 -7.76 15.56 -29.39
N GLY A 48 -6.53 15.02 -29.42
CA GLY A 48 -6.05 14.19 -30.53
C GLY A 48 -6.89 12.93 -30.75
N TYR A 49 -7.26 12.22 -29.68
CA TYR A 49 -8.15 11.07 -29.77
C TYR A 49 -9.54 11.44 -30.28
N ASN A 50 -10.09 12.57 -29.80
CA ASN A 50 -11.41 13.02 -30.21
C ASN A 50 -11.45 13.50 -31.67
N ALA A 51 -10.34 14.06 -32.17
CA ALA A 51 -10.19 14.44 -33.57
C ALA A 51 -10.15 13.22 -34.51
N LEU A 52 -9.58 12.10 -34.06
CA LEU A 52 -9.55 10.84 -34.82
C LEU A 52 -10.89 10.09 -34.75
N TYR A 53 -11.50 10.07 -33.56
CA TYR A 53 -12.72 9.34 -33.28
C TYR A 53 -13.67 10.22 -32.43
N PRO A 54 -14.84 10.61 -32.97
CA PRO A 54 -15.82 11.38 -32.20
C PRO A 54 -16.17 10.69 -30.88
N ASP A 55 -16.29 11.47 -29.81
CA ASP A 55 -16.56 11.04 -28.42
C ASP A 55 -15.47 10.18 -27.75
N ALA A 56 -14.32 9.94 -28.39
CA ALA A 56 -13.26 9.14 -27.79
C ALA A 56 -12.75 9.74 -26.47
N ALA A 57 -12.59 11.06 -26.40
CA ALA A 57 -12.15 11.72 -25.16
C ALA A 57 -13.12 11.46 -24.00
N LYS A 58 -14.43 11.58 -24.25
CA LYS A 58 -15.48 11.32 -23.25
C LYS A 58 -15.40 9.87 -22.74
N ARG A 59 -15.30 8.90 -23.66
CA ARG A 59 -15.18 7.48 -23.32
C ARG A 59 -13.94 7.17 -22.49
N ILE A 60 -12.80 7.78 -22.82
CA ILE A 60 -11.56 7.61 -22.06
C ILE A 60 -11.72 8.15 -20.64
N ILE A 61 -12.33 9.33 -20.48
CA ILE A 61 -12.59 9.92 -19.17
C ILE A 61 -13.53 9.03 -18.35
N GLU A 62 -14.65 8.59 -18.94
CA GLU A 62 -15.62 7.71 -18.28
C GLU A 62 -14.97 6.39 -17.83
N ASN A 63 -14.13 5.79 -18.68
CA ASN A 63 -13.39 4.59 -18.32
C ASN A 63 -12.41 4.83 -17.17
N GLY A 64 -11.67 5.95 -17.17
CA GLY A 64 -10.75 6.29 -16.09
C GLY A 64 -11.46 6.50 -14.74
N ILE A 65 -12.64 7.12 -14.76
CA ILE A 65 -13.48 7.29 -13.56
C ILE A 65 -13.98 5.92 -13.07
N ALA A 66 -14.47 5.08 -13.97
CA ALA A 66 -14.96 3.73 -13.63
C ALA A 66 -13.84 2.87 -13.02
N GLU A 67 -12.62 2.92 -13.57
CA GLU A 67 -11.46 2.20 -13.04
C GLU A 67 -11.08 2.71 -11.65
N THR A 68 -11.12 4.04 -11.45
CA THR A 68 -10.86 4.65 -10.13
C THR A 68 -11.90 4.20 -9.10
N GLU A 69 -13.17 4.17 -9.47
CA GLU A 69 -14.25 3.74 -8.59
C GLU A 69 -14.11 2.25 -8.25
N HIS A 70 -13.82 1.41 -9.25
CA HIS A 70 -13.57 -0.02 -9.06
C HIS A 70 -12.39 -0.27 -8.12
N ARG A 71 -11.27 0.44 -8.32
CA ARG A 71 -10.09 0.36 -7.45
C ARG A 71 -10.43 0.74 -6.01
N ARG A 72 -11.17 1.84 -5.80
CA ARG A 72 -11.60 2.27 -4.46
C ARG A 72 -12.54 1.25 -3.80
N GLU A 73 -13.43 0.62 -4.56
CA GLU A 73 -14.30 -0.44 -4.07
C GLU A 73 -13.48 -1.66 -3.63
N MET A 74 -12.52 -2.07 -4.46
CA MET A 74 -11.61 -3.19 -4.16
C MET A 74 -10.76 -2.92 -2.92
N GLU A 75 -10.17 -1.73 -2.80
CA GLU A 75 -9.44 -1.29 -1.61
C GLU A 75 -10.31 -1.34 -0.36
N LYS A 76 -11.54 -0.81 -0.44
CA LYS A 76 -12.50 -0.83 0.67
C LYS A 76 -12.87 -2.26 1.05
N LYS A 77 -13.11 -3.14 0.08
CA LYS A 77 -13.44 -4.55 0.33
C LYS A 77 -12.28 -5.29 0.98
N TYR A 78 -11.07 -5.07 0.49
CA TYR A 78 -9.84 -5.63 1.04
C TYR A 78 -9.62 -5.17 2.49
N LEU A 79 -9.69 -3.86 2.74
CA LEU A 79 -9.54 -3.30 4.09
C LEU A 79 -10.59 -3.86 5.05
N ASN A 80 -11.86 -3.90 4.63
CA ASN A 80 -12.94 -4.46 5.43
C ASN A 80 -12.75 -5.95 5.72
N ALA A 81 -12.31 -6.74 4.74
CA ALA A 81 -12.02 -8.15 4.93
C ALA A 81 -10.87 -8.34 5.92
N ASN A 82 -9.81 -7.53 5.82
CA ASN A 82 -8.67 -7.58 6.73
C ASN A 82 -9.07 -7.20 8.17
N ILE A 83 -9.85 -6.13 8.34
CA ILE A 83 -10.38 -5.73 9.67
C ILE A 83 -11.24 -6.85 10.26
N LYS A 84 -12.13 -7.47 9.47
CA LYS A 84 -12.96 -8.58 9.95
C LYS A 84 -12.13 -9.80 10.34
N ALA A 85 -11.14 -10.17 9.53
CA ALA A 85 -10.25 -11.29 9.82
C ALA A 85 -9.43 -11.04 11.10
N HIS A 86 -8.86 -9.83 11.24
CA HIS A 86 -8.14 -9.42 12.44
C HIS A 86 -9.03 -9.48 13.68
N ASN A 87 -10.22 -8.89 13.62
CA ASN A 87 -11.16 -8.89 14.74
C ASN A 87 -11.61 -10.31 15.11
N LEU A 88 -11.89 -11.16 14.12
CA LEU A 88 -12.26 -12.55 14.37
C LEU A 88 -11.11 -13.33 15.01
N GLY A 89 -9.88 -13.14 14.52
CA GLY A 89 -8.68 -13.73 15.11
C GLY A 89 -8.47 -13.30 16.57
N GLN A 90 -8.67 -12.02 16.87
CA GLN A 90 -8.56 -11.48 18.23
C GLN A 90 -9.65 -12.05 19.16
N VAL A 91 -10.89 -12.18 18.68
CA VAL A 91 -12.00 -12.78 19.46
C VAL A 91 -11.76 -14.27 19.71
N LEU A 92 -11.35 -15.03 18.69
CA LEU A 92 -11.02 -16.46 18.86
C LEU A 92 -9.83 -16.65 19.82
N GLY A 93 -8.79 -15.83 19.68
CA GLY A 93 -7.64 -15.82 20.59
C GLY A 93 -8.05 -15.50 22.03
N PHE A 94 -8.95 -14.53 22.23
CA PHE A 94 -9.49 -14.20 23.54
C PHE A 94 -10.28 -15.37 24.15
N ILE A 95 -11.16 -16.03 23.37
CA ILE A 95 -11.93 -17.19 23.83
C ILE A 95 -10.98 -18.32 24.26
N ILE A 96 -9.97 -18.63 23.45
CA ILE A 96 -8.98 -19.66 23.77
C ILE A 96 -8.21 -19.30 25.04
N ALA A 97 -7.77 -18.05 25.19
CA ALA A 97 -7.08 -17.58 26.39
C ALA A 97 -7.94 -17.75 27.65
N VAL A 98 -9.21 -17.36 27.59
CA VAL A 98 -10.16 -17.55 28.70
C VAL A 98 -10.36 -19.03 29.03
N LEU A 99 -10.52 -19.90 28.02
CA LEU A 99 -10.67 -21.33 28.23
C LEU A 99 -9.44 -21.95 28.91
N ILE A 100 -8.23 -21.53 28.52
CA ILE A 100 -7.00 -22.02 29.15
C ILE A 100 -6.90 -21.55 30.61
N ILE A 101 -7.26 -20.30 30.90
CA ILE A 101 -7.27 -19.76 32.28
C ILE A 101 -8.27 -20.54 33.14
N VAL A 102 -9.50 -20.73 32.67
CA VAL A 102 -10.54 -21.48 33.39
C VAL A 102 -10.13 -22.94 33.57
N GLY A 103 -9.57 -23.57 32.54
CA GLY A 103 -9.04 -24.93 32.62
C GLY A 103 -7.91 -25.07 33.62
N GLY A 104 -7.00 -24.10 33.68
CA GLY A 104 -5.93 -24.05 34.68
C GLY A 104 -6.45 -23.91 36.10
N ILE A 105 -7.44 -23.03 36.34
CA ILE A 105 -8.11 -22.91 37.65
C ILE A 105 -8.77 -24.24 38.05
N HIS A 106 -9.47 -24.89 37.12
CA HIS A 106 -10.09 -26.19 37.37
C HIS A 106 -9.06 -27.28 37.73
N LEU A 107 -7.89 -27.28 37.09
CA LEU A 107 -6.80 -28.21 37.45
C LEU A 107 -6.25 -27.95 38.86
N ILE A 108 -6.08 -26.68 39.25
CA ILE A 108 -5.63 -26.32 40.59
C ILE A 108 -6.62 -26.82 41.65
N LEU A 109 -7.92 -26.65 41.42
CA LEU A 109 -8.97 -27.12 42.34
C LEU A 109 -9.01 -28.66 42.47
N ASN A 110 -8.58 -29.40 41.45
CA ASN A 110 -8.51 -30.87 41.45
C ASN A 110 -7.13 -31.40 41.93
N ASN A 111 -6.40 -30.66 42.78
CA ASN A 111 -5.08 -31.03 43.30
C ASN A 111 -3.95 -31.15 42.26
N HIS A 112 -4.13 -30.68 41.04
CA HIS A 112 -3.07 -30.63 40.02
C HIS A 112 -2.40 -29.25 39.99
N GLN A 113 -1.89 -28.82 41.14
CA GLN A 113 -1.41 -27.44 41.37
C GLN A 113 -0.25 -27.04 40.43
N VAL A 114 0.72 -27.94 40.22
CA VAL A 114 1.90 -27.67 39.36
C VAL A 114 1.50 -27.53 37.89
N SER A 115 0.66 -28.42 37.39
CA SER A 115 0.20 -28.38 35.99
C SER A 115 -0.70 -27.18 35.73
N GLY A 116 -1.61 -26.87 36.66
CA GLY A 116 -2.51 -25.71 36.56
C GLY A 116 -1.77 -24.38 36.64
N SER A 117 -0.75 -24.25 37.51
CA SER A 117 0.02 -23.01 37.65
C SER A 117 0.92 -22.73 36.43
N ILE A 118 1.56 -23.75 35.86
CA ILE A 118 2.35 -23.61 34.62
C ILE A 118 1.44 -23.19 33.46
N LEU A 119 0.31 -23.87 33.28
CA LEU A 119 -0.63 -23.59 32.20
C LEU A 119 -1.16 -22.15 32.28
N SER A 120 -1.69 -21.74 33.43
CA SER A 120 -2.21 -20.37 33.61
C SER A 120 -1.10 -19.31 33.58
N GLY A 121 0.08 -19.60 34.13
CA GLY A 121 1.21 -18.66 34.17
C GLY A 121 1.79 -18.36 32.79
N VAL A 122 2.03 -19.40 31.98
CA VAL A 122 2.52 -19.23 30.60
C VAL A 122 1.50 -18.50 29.74
N SER A 123 0.20 -18.81 29.88
CA SER A 123 -0.86 -18.10 29.15
C SER A 123 -0.94 -16.62 29.54
N ALA A 124 -0.80 -16.27 30.82
CA ALA A 124 -0.80 -14.89 31.27
C ALA A 124 0.37 -14.09 30.66
N LEU A 125 1.58 -14.66 30.66
CA LEU A 125 2.74 -14.04 30.01
C LEU A 125 2.55 -13.89 28.50
N GLY A 126 1.94 -14.89 27.84
CA GLY A 126 1.61 -14.81 26.41
C GLY A 126 0.65 -13.67 26.09
N VAL A 127 -0.40 -13.48 26.89
CA VAL A 127 -1.36 -12.37 26.72
C VAL A 127 -0.67 -11.03 26.95
N ILE A 128 0.10 -10.87 28.03
CA ILE A 128 0.86 -9.64 28.29
C ILE A 128 1.83 -9.35 27.14
N GLY A 129 2.54 -10.37 26.64
CA GLY A 129 3.45 -10.26 25.51
C GLY A 129 2.75 -9.79 24.23
N MET A 130 1.54 -10.28 23.93
CA MET A 130 0.74 -9.81 22.79
C MET A 130 0.36 -8.33 22.90
N PHE A 131 0.02 -7.85 24.11
CA PHE A 131 -0.39 -6.46 24.32
C PHE A 131 0.79 -5.47 24.46
N THR A 132 1.96 -5.92 24.92
CA THR A 132 3.16 -5.08 25.13
C THR A 132 4.18 -5.19 23.98
N GLY A 133 4.19 -6.28 23.22
CA GLY A 133 5.30 -6.66 22.33
C GLY A 133 5.50 -5.88 21.04
N ASN A 134 4.68 -4.87 20.71
CA ASN A 134 4.59 -4.39 19.33
C ASN A 134 5.20 -3.01 19.05
N ASN A 135 6.45 -2.77 19.45
CA ASN A 135 7.09 -1.44 19.29
C ASN A 135 8.52 -1.43 18.72
N LYS A 136 8.96 -2.43 17.95
CA LYS A 136 10.37 -2.52 17.49
C LYS A 136 10.67 -2.52 15.98
N ASP A 137 9.69 -2.39 15.09
CA ASP A 137 9.98 -2.43 13.63
C ASP A 137 9.51 -1.18 12.88
N LYS A 138 10.11 -0.01 13.17
CA LYS A 138 9.96 1.22 12.36
C LYS A 138 11.21 2.10 12.22
N ASN A 139 12.42 1.60 12.52
CA ASN A 139 13.64 2.44 12.52
C ASN A 139 14.81 1.96 11.64
N ASN A 140 14.67 0.91 10.82
CA ASN A 140 15.78 0.40 10.00
C ASN A 140 15.42 0.22 8.51
N GLU A 141 14.79 1.21 7.89
CA GLU A 141 14.55 1.21 6.44
C GLU A 141 14.81 2.59 5.79
N ASN A 142 15.67 3.42 6.40
CA ASN A 142 15.97 4.77 5.90
C ASN A 142 17.47 5.11 5.88
N SER A 143 18.34 4.12 5.73
CA SER A 143 19.81 4.35 5.79
C SER A 143 20.61 3.74 4.63
N ASN A 144 19.96 3.25 3.57
CA ASN A 144 20.67 2.63 2.43
C ASN A 144 20.42 3.30 1.07
N ASP A 145 19.93 4.54 1.04
CA ASP A 145 19.89 5.35 -0.19
C ASP A 145 20.60 6.70 0.05
N VAL A 146 21.95 6.67 0.06
CA VAL A 146 22.84 7.81 -0.24
C VAL A 146 24.04 7.30 -1.03
#